data_AF-A0A0L7KSC9-F1
#
_entry.id   AF-A0A0L7KSC9-F1
#
_cell.length_a   1.000
_cell.length_b   1.000
_cell.length_c   1.000
_cell.angle_alpha   90.00
_cell.angle_beta   90.00
_cell.angle_gamma   90.00
#
_symmetry.space_group_name_H-M   'P 1'
#
loop_
_entity.id
_entity.type
_entity.pdbx_description
1 polymer ?
#
loop_
_entity_poly.entity_id
_entity_poly.type
_entity_poly.pdbx_seq_one_letter_code
_entity_poly.pdbx_strand_id
1 'polypeptide(L)'
;MLEDLKKEGYEFWTEYLTVGNDARVMVSPEKNEEFVKYASTAGLNATVSIANVQTLINAQMIPANIDRSSSLGSFNWIRYHTLAEIHAWLDELVELYPGIVTTVNIGTSHEGRALKGVIIDFKAGEREGTPLVGMIEGGIHSREWISPATVTWIIKEFLTSDDPDVRIMAESFIWHIIPVTNPDGYAYTFDGTYAGPVPASEREAQAISTYVLSLKRTGNLLYYFAFHSYSQMILIPFSHLRDLGVNGFLLPTEQIIPNNEEIMACLVEMDRTTRQLRYYSSSSSIYASFMSLVLSVGFLILLR
;
A
#
# COMPACT_ATOMS: atom_id res chain seq x y z
N MET A 1 -19.42 19.64 8.56
CA MET A 1 -18.59 20.06 9.71
C MET A 1 -17.14 19.64 9.48
N LEU A 2 -16.66 18.46 9.89
CA LEU A 2 -15.24 18.08 9.66
C LEU A 2 -14.86 17.99 8.17
N GLU A 3 -15.78 17.59 7.29
CA GLU A 3 -15.58 17.60 5.83
C GLU A 3 -15.34 19.02 5.26
N ASP A 4 -15.78 20.07 5.95
CA ASP A 4 -15.54 21.45 5.51
C ASP A 4 -14.08 21.87 5.77
N LEU A 5 -13.47 21.38 6.86
CA LEU A 5 -12.05 21.59 7.14
C LEU A 5 -11.15 20.97 6.08
N LYS A 6 -11.54 19.84 5.47
CA LYS A 6 -10.78 19.27 4.34
C LYS A 6 -10.68 20.27 3.19
N LYS A 7 -11.75 21.02 2.91
CA LYS A 7 -11.77 22.06 1.85
C LYS A 7 -10.93 23.28 2.20
N GLU A 8 -10.78 23.56 3.50
CA GLU A 8 -9.95 24.65 4.03
C GLU A 8 -8.46 24.27 4.15
N GLY A 9 -8.08 23.11 3.62
CA GLY A 9 -6.69 22.65 3.56
C GLY A 9 -6.14 22.15 4.89
N TYR A 10 -6.99 21.54 5.73
CA TYR A 10 -6.55 20.72 6.86
C TYR A 10 -6.23 19.30 6.36
N GLU A 11 -5.12 18.73 6.81
CA GLU A 11 -4.71 17.39 6.39
C GLU A 11 -5.28 16.33 7.34
N PHE A 12 -6.16 15.49 6.82
CA PHE A 12 -6.73 14.38 7.57
C PHE A 12 -5.89 13.12 7.36
N TRP A 13 -5.49 12.50 8.47
CA TRP A 13 -4.84 11.19 8.44
C TRP A 13 -5.91 10.09 8.44
N THR A 14 -7.06 10.33 9.07
CA THR A 14 -8.24 9.45 8.94
C THR A 14 -8.92 9.67 7.59
N GLU A 15 -8.96 8.64 6.75
CA GLU A 15 -9.56 8.69 5.41
C GLU A 15 -11.09 8.91 5.44
N TYR A 16 -11.80 8.04 6.16
CA TYR A 16 -13.27 8.05 6.22
C TYR A 16 -13.77 8.66 7.51
N LEU A 17 -14.47 9.79 7.38
CA LEU A 17 -15.12 10.45 8.51
C LEU A 17 -16.51 9.87 8.72
N THR A 18 -16.72 9.22 9.86
CA THR A 18 -18.01 8.64 10.24
C THR A 18 -18.44 9.15 11.60
N VAL A 19 -19.75 9.32 11.79
CA VAL A 19 -20.31 9.79 13.06
C VAL A 19 -20.08 8.71 14.13
N GLY A 20 -19.59 9.13 15.29
CA GLY A 20 -19.31 8.24 16.42
C GLY A 20 -17.91 7.61 16.43
N ASN A 21 -17.06 7.91 15.45
CA ASN A 21 -15.67 7.46 15.41
C ASN A 21 -14.69 8.65 15.51
N ASP A 22 -13.50 8.36 16.02
CA ASP A 22 -12.43 9.36 16.14
C ASP A 22 -11.82 9.70 14.76
N ALA A 23 -11.47 10.98 14.59
CA ALA A 23 -10.74 11.47 13.41
C ALA A 23 -9.39 12.05 13.83
N ARG A 24 -8.35 11.75 13.03
CA ARG A 24 -7.01 12.34 13.19
C ARG A 24 -6.76 13.39 12.12
N VAL A 25 -6.41 14.58 12.58
CA VAL A 25 -6.13 15.75 11.75
C VAL A 25 -4.75 16.29 12.11
N MET A 26 -3.92 16.51 11.11
CA MET A 26 -2.69 17.27 11.26
C MET A 26 -3.02 18.76 11.05
N VAL A 27 -2.64 19.57 12.04
CA VAL A 27 -2.90 20.99 12.05
C VAL A 27 -1.57 21.73 12.00
N SER A 28 -1.41 22.62 11.03
CA SER A 28 -0.20 23.45 10.95
C SER A 28 -0.16 24.42 12.14
N PRO A 29 1.05 24.81 12.62
CA PRO A 29 1.17 25.71 13.77
C PRO A 29 0.36 27.01 13.61
N GLU A 30 0.33 27.56 12.39
CA GLU A 30 -0.39 28.78 12.03
C GLU A 30 -1.92 28.65 12.13
N LYS A 31 -2.46 27.45 11.89
CA LYS A 31 -3.91 27.17 11.95
C LYS A 31 -4.37 26.63 13.30
N ASN A 32 -3.47 26.43 14.26
CA ASN A 32 -3.79 25.75 15.52
C ASN A 32 -4.84 26.51 16.35
N GLU A 33 -4.70 27.83 16.50
CA GLU A 33 -5.67 28.62 17.27
C GLU A 33 -7.06 28.60 16.64
N GLU A 34 -7.13 28.71 15.31
CA GLU A 34 -8.35 28.63 14.54
C GLU A 34 -9.04 27.27 14.70
N PHE A 35 -8.26 26.18 14.57
CA PHE A 35 -8.77 24.82 14.70
C PHE A 35 -9.31 24.53 16.10
N VAL A 36 -8.59 24.94 17.16
CA VAL A 36 -9.04 24.73 18.54
C VAL A 36 -10.35 25.47 18.79
N LYS A 37 -10.47 26.71 18.30
CA LYS A 37 -11.71 27.49 18.40
C LYS A 37 -12.86 26.83 17.62
N TYR A 38 -12.56 26.33 16.41
CA TYR A 38 -13.53 25.58 15.63
C TYR A 38 -14.02 24.35 16.39
N ALA A 39 -13.10 23.52 16.89
CA ALA A 39 -13.41 22.29 17.62
C ALA A 39 -14.28 22.57 18.85
N SER A 40 -13.95 23.61 19.63
CA SER A 40 -14.76 23.98 20.80
C SER A 40 -16.16 24.47 20.41
N THR A 41 -16.28 25.28 19.35
CA THR A 41 -17.58 25.82 18.88
C THR A 41 -18.46 24.72 18.31
N ALA A 42 -17.83 23.75 17.66
CA ALA A 42 -18.44 22.57 17.09
C ALA A 42 -18.82 21.49 18.12
N GLY A 43 -18.48 21.67 19.40
CA GLY A 43 -18.70 20.68 20.46
C GLY A 43 -17.85 19.41 20.31
N LEU A 44 -16.72 19.49 19.60
CA LEU A 44 -15.78 18.38 19.41
C LEU A 44 -14.77 18.33 20.55
N ASN A 45 -14.52 17.12 21.06
CA ASN A 45 -13.45 16.89 22.03
C ASN A 45 -12.12 16.66 21.30
N ALA A 46 -11.33 17.72 21.11
CA ALA A 46 -10.03 17.63 20.45
C ALA A 46 -8.91 17.34 21.47
N THR A 47 -8.16 16.27 21.25
CA THR A 47 -6.98 15.91 22.06
C THR A 47 -5.71 15.89 21.22
N VAL A 48 -4.62 16.46 21.74
CA VAL A 48 -3.31 16.42 21.06
C VAL A 48 -2.72 15.02 21.19
N SER A 49 -2.59 14.31 20.06
CA SER A 49 -1.95 12.99 20.00
C SER A 49 -0.44 13.08 19.74
N ILE A 50 -0.01 14.03 18.91
CA ILE A 50 1.39 14.29 18.56
C ILE A 50 1.62 15.79 18.69
N ALA A 51 2.44 16.20 19.66
CA ALA A 51 2.69 17.61 19.92
C ALA A 51 3.58 18.28 18.86
N ASN A 52 4.53 17.54 18.29
CA ASN A 52 5.44 18.05 17.27
C ASN A 52 5.70 16.98 16.20
N VAL A 53 5.02 17.11 15.06
CA VAL A 53 5.18 16.20 13.91
C VAL A 53 6.59 16.32 13.32
N GLN A 54 7.20 17.51 13.32
CA GLN A 54 8.55 17.72 12.79
C GLN A 54 9.60 16.91 13.56
N THR A 55 9.45 16.75 14.88
CA THR A 55 10.35 15.90 15.67
C THR A 55 10.29 14.44 15.21
N LEU A 56 9.11 13.94 14.86
CA LEU A 56 8.95 12.57 14.36
C LEU A 56 9.54 12.42 12.95
N ILE A 57 9.30 13.37 12.05
CA ILE A 57 9.90 13.39 10.70
C ILE A 57 11.43 13.40 10.79
N ASN A 58 12.01 14.27 11.63
CA ASN A 58 13.46 14.34 11.80
C ASN A 58 14.03 13.02 12.33
N ALA A 59 13.32 12.34 13.24
CA ALA A 59 13.75 11.05 13.77
C ALA A 59 13.71 9.93 12.72
N GLN A 60 12.84 10.00 11.70
CA GLN A 60 12.77 9.01 10.62
C GLN A 60 14.03 8.99 9.74
N MET A 61 14.80 10.09 9.73
CA MET A 61 16.05 10.20 8.97
C MET A 61 17.27 9.68 9.72
N ILE A 62 17.14 9.40 11.02
CA ILE A 62 18.24 8.91 11.87
C ILE A 62 18.26 7.38 11.81
N PRO A 63 19.39 6.76 11.42
CA PRO A 63 19.53 5.32 11.49
C PRO A 63 19.26 4.77 12.90
N ALA A 64 18.41 3.76 12.99
CA ALA A 64 18.13 3.05 14.22
C ALA A 64 19.39 2.33 14.71
N ASN A 65 19.70 2.49 16.00
CA ASN A 65 20.79 1.75 16.64
C ASN A 65 20.29 0.36 17.05
N ILE A 66 20.38 -0.61 16.13
CA ILE A 66 19.92 -1.99 16.34
C ILE A 66 21.00 -3.03 15.99
N ASP A 67 21.13 -4.06 16.82
CA ASP A 67 22.12 -5.14 16.64
C ASP A 67 21.79 -6.08 15.47
N ARG A 68 20.54 -6.10 14.98
CA ARG A 68 20.10 -6.88 13.81
C ARG A 68 20.19 -6.08 12.51
N SER A 69 21.28 -5.35 12.28
CA SER A 69 21.43 -4.64 11.00
C SER A 69 21.57 -5.65 9.86
N SER A 70 20.57 -5.71 8.99
CA SER A 70 20.62 -6.45 7.73
C SER A 70 20.95 -5.47 6.61
N SER A 71 21.92 -5.81 5.76
CA SER A 71 22.32 -5.04 4.60
C SER A 71 22.43 -5.92 3.37
N LEU A 72 22.16 -5.36 2.20
CA LEU A 72 22.39 -6.00 0.91
C LEU A 72 22.92 -4.95 -0.06
N GLY A 73 24.17 -5.07 -0.48
CA GLY A 73 24.85 -4.01 -1.25
C GLY A 73 24.94 -2.72 -0.43
N SER A 74 24.60 -1.60 -1.06
CA SER A 74 24.57 -0.26 -0.46
C SER A 74 23.36 0.02 0.46
N PHE A 75 22.39 -0.90 0.55
CA PHE A 75 21.12 -0.70 1.25
C PHE A 75 21.07 -1.36 2.63
N ASN A 76 20.32 -0.77 3.55
CA ASN A 76 20.04 -1.32 4.88
C ASN A 76 18.61 -0.99 5.32
N TRP A 77 18.11 -1.62 6.38
CA TRP A 77 16.74 -1.42 6.87
C TRP A 77 16.70 -0.81 8.28
N ILE A 78 17.68 0.05 8.59
CA ILE A 78 17.71 0.79 9.85
C ILE A 78 17.22 2.24 9.69
N ARG A 79 16.90 2.68 8.46
CA ARG A 79 16.32 4.00 8.16
C ARG A 79 15.46 3.95 6.91
N TYR A 80 14.73 5.03 6.63
CA TYR A 80 14.12 5.25 5.32
C TYR A 80 15.14 5.77 4.31
N HIS A 81 14.90 5.43 3.05
CA HIS A 81 15.78 5.72 1.92
C HIS A 81 15.11 6.67 0.93
N THR A 82 15.88 7.61 0.41
CA THR A 82 15.42 8.51 -0.66
C THR A 82 15.14 7.73 -1.95
N LEU A 83 14.35 8.32 -2.86
CA LEU A 83 14.09 7.70 -4.17
C LEU A 83 15.38 7.37 -4.93
N ALA A 84 16.36 8.27 -4.89
CA ALA A 84 17.64 8.09 -5.58
C ALA A 84 18.43 6.91 -5.00
N GLU A 85 18.45 6.74 -3.67
CA GLU A 85 19.09 5.60 -3.01
C GLU A 85 18.39 4.29 -3.36
N ILE A 86 17.05 4.26 -3.39
CA ILE A 86 16.28 3.08 -3.81
C ILE A 86 16.63 2.74 -5.27
N HIS A 87 16.58 3.70 -6.19
CA HIS A 87 16.90 3.45 -7.60
C HIS A 87 18.33 2.96 -7.82
N ALA A 88 19.30 3.57 -7.13
CA ALA A 88 20.71 3.16 -7.22
C ALA A 88 20.90 1.74 -6.70
N TRP A 89 20.22 1.37 -5.61
CA TRP A 89 20.25 0.02 -5.09
C TRP A 89 19.61 -1.01 -6.04
N LEU A 90 18.48 -0.67 -6.68
CA LEU A 90 17.88 -1.54 -7.70
C LEU A 90 18.81 -1.80 -8.88
N ASP A 91 19.57 -0.78 -9.30
CA ASP A 91 20.60 -0.94 -10.34
C ASP A 91 21.77 -1.80 -9.84
N GLU A 92 22.20 -1.63 -8.59
CA GLU A 92 23.25 -2.45 -7.94
C GLU A 92 22.86 -3.93 -7.87
N LEU A 93 21.58 -4.24 -7.61
CA LEU A 93 21.11 -5.64 -7.55
C LEU A 93 21.29 -6.40 -8.87
N VAL A 94 21.23 -5.72 -10.02
CA VAL A 94 21.48 -6.34 -11.33
C VAL A 94 22.93 -6.80 -11.44
N GLU A 95 23.87 -6.01 -10.91
CA GLU A 95 25.30 -6.35 -10.89
C GLU A 95 25.60 -7.46 -9.88
N LEU A 96 24.91 -7.48 -8.74
CA LEU A 96 25.10 -8.49 -7.69
C LEU A 96 24.49 -9.86 -8.06
N TYR A 97 23.42 -9.88 -8.84
CA TYR A 97 22.68 -11.10 -9.21
C TYR A 97 22.47 -11.21 -10.73
N PRO A 98 23.55 -11.28 -11.52
CA PRO A 98 23.46 -11.30 -12.98
C PRO A 98 22.70 -12.55 -13.45
N GLY A 99 21.79 -12.37 -14.41
CA GLY A 99 20.95 -13.43 -14.95
C GLY A 99 19.73 -13.79 -14.08
N ILE A 100 19.67 -13.32 -12.83
CA ILE A 100 18.52 -13.50 -11.93
C ILE A 100 17.72 -12.21 -11.82
N VAL A 101 18.40 -11.07 -11.69
CA VAL A 101 17.78 -9.76 -11.51
C VAL A 101 17.99 -8.89 -12.74
N THR A 102 16.93 -8.25 -13.21
CA THR A 102 16.98 -7.19 -14.24
C THR A 102 16.17 -5.99 -13.78
N THR A 103 16.51 -4.78 -14.24
CA THR A 103 15.67 -3.61 -13.96
C THR A 103 14.48 -3.55 -14.90
N VAL A 104 13.40 -2.94 -14.41
CA VAL A 104 12.22 -2.62 -15.21
C VAL A 104 11.78 -1.19 -14.96
N ASN A 105 11.31 -0.52 -16.01
CA ASN A 105 10.60 0.74 -15.88
C ASN A 105 9.17 0.55 -16.42
N ILE A 106 8.16 0.71 -15.55
CA ILE A 106 6.76 0.47 -15.92
C ILE A 106 6.07 1.72 -16.48
N GLY A 107 6.71 2.89 -16.38
CA GLY A 107 6.17 4.14 -16.90
C GLY A 107 6.98 5.35 -16.46
N THR A 108 6.43 6.52 -16.73
CA THR A 108 7.04 7.80 -16.35
C THR A 108 6.02 8.64 -15.60
N SER A 109 6.45 9.22 -14.49
CA SER A 109 5.65 10.08 -13.64
C SER A 109 5.30 11.43 -14.29
N HIS A 110 4.51 12.24 -13.61
CA HIS A 110 4.18 13.59 -14.05
C HIS A 110 5.44 14.46 -14.28
N GLU A 111 6.37 14.44 -13.34
CA GLU A 111 7.62 15.21 -13.36
C GLU A 111 8.77 14.50 -14.12
N GLY A 112 8.48 13.39 -14.81
CA GLY A 112 9.46 12.74 -15.68
C GLY A 112 10.35 11.69 -15.00
N ARG A 113 10.05 11.31 -13.76
CA ARG A 113 10.78 10.25 -13.04
C ARG A 113 10.30 8.88 -13.49
N ALA A 114 11.22 7.92 -13.53
CA ALA A 114 10.91 6.53 -13.87
C ALA A 114 10.17 5.84 -12.71
N LEU A 115 9.14 5.04 -13.03
CA LEU A 115 8.57 4.06 -12.11
C LEU A 115 9.43 2.80 -12.16
N LYS A 116 10.61 2.89 -11.54
CA LYS A 116 11.65 1.86 -11.60
C LYS A 116 11.40 0.75 -10.58
N GLY A 117 11.61 -0.48 -11.02
CA GLY A 117 11.60 -1.68 -10.19
C GLY A 117 12.63 -2.71 -10.67
N VAL A 118 12.49 -3.93 -10.17
CA VAL A 118 13.27 -5.10 -10.61
C VAL A 118 12.36 -6.24 -11.01
N ILE A 119 12.85 -7.06 -11.94
CA ILE A 119 12.33 -8.38 -12.26
C ILE A 119 13.29 -9.40 -11.64
N ILE A 120 12.76 -10.33 -10.86
CA ILE A 120 13.49 -11.45 -10.27
C ILE A 120 12.99 -12.74 -10.93
N ASP A 121 13.88 -13.41 -11.65
CA ASP A 121 13.62 -14.72 -12.26
C ASP A 121 14.79 -15.68 -12.05
N PHE A 122 14.67 -16.56 -11.05
CA PHE A 122 15.67 -17.59 -10.77
C PHE A 122 15.79 -18.66 -11.86
N LYS A 123 14.84 -18.74 -12.80
CA LYS A 123 14.78 -19.75 -13.86
C LYS A 123 14.78 -19.11 -15.24
N ALA A 124 15.39 -17.93 -15.36
CA ALA A 124 15.47 -17.20 -16.62
C ALA A 124 16.08 -18.07 -17.72
N GLY A 125 15.35 -18.28 -18.82
CA GLY A 125 15.77 -19.15 -19.92
C GLY A 125 15.56 -20.65 -19.72
N GLU A 126 15.11 -21.08 -18.54
CA GLU A 126 14.86 -22.48 -18.19
C GLU A 126 13.37 -22.81 -18.03
N ARG A 127 12.49 -21.79 -18.03
CA ARG A 127 11.05 -21.98 -17.85
C ARG A 127 10.41 -22.62 -19.09
N GLU A 128 9.68 -23.71 -18.85
CA GLU A 128 8.80 -24.34 -19.84
C GLU A 128 7.35 -23.83 -19.67
N GLY A 129 6.65 -23.66 -20.80
CA GLY A 129 5.25 -23.23 -20.80
C GLY A 129 5.04 -21.76 -20.46
N THR A 130 3.79 -21.40 -20.09
CA THR A 130 3.45 -20.03 -19.70
C THR A 130 3.94 -19.77 -18.27
N PRO A 131 4.80 -18.76 -18.02
CA PRO A 131 5.36 -18.54 -16.70
C PRO A 131 4.29 -18.09 -15.70
N LEU A 132 4.47 -18.48 -14.44
CA LEU A 132 3.73 -17.91 -13.31
C LEU A 132 4.33 -16.55 -12.97
N VAL A 133 3.49 -15.53 -12.88
CA VAL A 133 3.93 -14.15 -12.67
C VAL A 133 3.29 -13.61 -11.39
N GLY A 134 4.09 -12.88 -10.61
CA GLY A 134 3.64 -12.11 -9.46
C GLY A 134 4.10 -10.66 -9.57
N MET A 135 3.25 -9.72 -9.16
CA MET A 135 3.60 -8.31 -9.04
C MET A 135 3.48 -7.84 -7.60
N ILE A 136 4.48 -7.10 -7.14
CA ILE A 136 4.51 -6.46 -5.83
C ILE A 136 4.78 -4.97 -6.02
N GLU A 137 3.96 -4.13 -5.42
CA GLU A 137 4.17 -2.68 -5.41
C GLU A 137 4.03 -2.06 -4.03
N GLY A 138 4.60 -0.86 -3.90
CA GLY A 138 4.46 -0.02 -2.73
C GLY A 138 4.60 1.45 -3.07
N GLY A 139 4.31 2.30 -2.08
CA GLY A 139 4.53 3.74 -2.19
C GLY A 139 3.64 4.47 -3.19
N ILE A 140 2.46 3.94 -3.53
CA ILE A 140 1.46 4.68 -4.34
C ILE A 140 0.96 5.93 -3.60
N HIS A 141 0.84 5.85 -2.28
CA HIS A 141 0.70 6.98 -1.39
C HIS A 141 2.07 7.35 -0.83
N SER A 142 2.58 8.52 -1.21
CA SER A 142 3.95 8.92 -0.95
C SER A 142 4.35 9.00 0.52
N ARG A 143 3.42 9.37 1.41
CA ARG A 143 3.64 9.50 2.86
C ARG A 143 3.76 8.16 3.60
N GLU A 144 3.47 7.05 2.92
CA GLU A 144 3.45 5.71 3.52
C GLU A 144 4.83 5.04 3.44
N TRP A 145 5.87 5.66 4.01
CA TRP A 145 7.28 5.24 3.84
C TRP A 145 7.59 3.80 4.24
N ILE A 146 6.80 3.22 5.15
CA ILE A 146 6.92 1.81 5.54
C ILE A 146 6.57 0.85 4.38
N SER A 147 5.76 1.29 3.42
CA SER A 147 5.41 0.49 2.25
C SER A 147 6.63 0.25 1.34
N PRO A 148 7.33 1.27 0.81
CA PRO A 148 8.60 1.06 0.09
C PRO A 148 9.67 0.31 0.90
N ALA A 149 9.78 0.57 2.21
CA ALA A 149 10.71 -0.15 3.08
C ALA A 149 10.38 -1.66 3.18
N THR A 150 9.09 -2.01 3.22
CA THR A 150 8.64 -3.41 3.23
C THR A 150 8.89 -4.07 1.87
N VAL A 151 8.59 -3.39 0.76
CA VAL A 151 8.78 -3.93 -0.58
C VAL A 151 10.27 -4.18 -0.86
N THR A 152 11.15 -3.26 -0.48
CA THR A 152 12.60 -3.47 -0.58
C THR A 152 13.08 -4.61 0.33
N TRP A 153 12.50 -4.79 1.52
CA TRP A 153 12.81 -5.96 2.37
C TRP A 153 12.42 -7.28 1.69
N ILE A 154 11.26 -7.33 1.03
CA ILE A 154 10.82 -8.52 0.27
C ILE A 154 11.81 -8.85 -0.84
N ILE A 155 12.30 -7.86 -1.58
CA ILE A 155 13.36 -8.07 -2.58
C ILE A 155 14.58 -8.73 -1.94
N LYS A 156 15.04 -8.21 -0.78
CA LYS A 156 16.18 -8.79 -0.04
C LYS A 156 15.89 -10.23 0.37
N GLU A 157 14.72 -10.53 0.93
CA GLU A 157 14.36 -11.89 1.34
C GLU A 157 14.28 -12.85 0.14
N PHE A 158 13.70 -12.42 -0.97
CA PHE A 158 13.66 -13.22 -2.20
C PHE A 158 15.04 -13.51 -2.77
N LEU A 159 16.04 -12.68 -2.51
CA LEU A 159 17.41 -12.89 -3.00
C LEU A 159 18.30 -13.65 -2.00
N THR A 160 18.03 -13.57 -0.69
CA THR A 160 19.01 -13.97 0.34
C THR A 160 18.48 -14.90 1.43
N SER A 161 17.17 -15.12 1.54
CA SER A 161 16.61 -15.94 2.61
C SER A 161 16.96 -17.43 2.41
N ASP A 162 17.36 -18.10 3.49
CA ASP A 162 17.54 -19.56 3.53
C ASP A 162 16.25 -20.30 3.94
N ASP A 163 15.17 -19.57 4.23
CA ASP A 163 13.87 -20.16 4.58
C ASP A 163 13.29 -20.90 3.36
N PRO A 164 13.01 -22.22 3.47
CA PRO A 164 12.51 -23.02 2.35
C PRO A 164 11.20 -22.49 1.76
N ASP A 165 10.29 -21.95 2.57
CA ASP A 165 9.00 -21.44 2.09
C ASP A 165 9.20 -20.12 1.32
N VAL A 166 10.12 -19.27 1.78
CA VAL A 166 10.52 -18.07 1.03
C VAL A 166 11.19 -18.44 -0.28
N ARG A 167 12.09 -19.44 -0.29
CA ARG A 167 12.74 -19.92 -1.51
C ARG A 167 11.74 -20.47 -2.53
N ILE A 168 10.80 -21.30 -2.08
CA ILE A 168 9.73 -21.83 -2.94
C ILE A 168 8.93 -20.70 -3.57
N MET A 169 8.57 -19.67 -2.79
CA MET A 169 7.84 -18.51 -3.29
C MET A 169 8.68 -17.70 -4.30
N ALA A 170 9.95 -17.43 -3.99
CA ALA A 170 10.84 -16.64 -4.84
C ALA A 170 11.12 -17.33 -6.19
N GLU A 171 11.29 -18.66 -6.22
CA GLU A 171 11.73 -19.40 -7.41
C GLU A 171 10.59 -19.87 -8.31
N SER A 172 9.38 -20.01 -7.76
CA SER A 172 8.20 -20.47 -8.50
C SER A 172 7.73 -19.44 -9.54
N PHE A 173 7.91 -18.14 -9.26
CA PHE A 173 7.35 -17.05 -10.06
C PHE A 173 8.45 -16.21 -10.73
N ILE A 174 8.06 -15.50 -11.80
CA ILE A 174 8.74 -14.29 -12.24
C ILE A 174 8.13 -13.13 -11.44
N TRP A 175 8.92 -12.52 -10.57
CA TRP A 175 8.46 -11.43 -9.72
C TRP A 175 8.78 -10.06 -10.33
N HIS A 176 7.76 -9.24 -10.53
CA HIS A 176 7.89 -7.84 -10.92
C HIS A 176 7.65 -6.97 -9.70
N ILE A 177 8.70 -6.32 -9.20
CA ILE A 177 8.65 -5.62 -7.91
C ILE A 177 8.99 -4.15 -8.11
N ILE A 178 8.04 -3.26 -7.78
CA ILE A 178 8.17 -1.81 -7.94
C ILE A 178 8.02 -1.16 -6.56
N PRO A 179 9.13 -0.82 -5.87
CA PRO A 179 9.07 -0.31 -4.50
C PRO A 179 8.36 1.04 -4.34
N VAL A 180 8.38 1.89 -5.38
CA VAL A 180 7.78 3.22 -5.36
C VAL A 180 7.02 3.47 -6.66
N THR A 181 5.69 3.40 -6.61
CA THR A 181 4.83 3.68 -7.77
C THR A 181 4.37 5.13 -7.89
N ASN A 182 4.57 5.95 -6.86
CA ASN A 182 4.42 7.41 -6.92
C ASN A 182 5.77 8.10 -6.63
N PRO A 183 6.72 8.10 -7.59
CA PRO A 183 8.08 8.61 -7.36
C PRO A 183 8.12 10.12 -7.13
N ASP A 184 7.21 10.90 -7.73
CA ASP A 184 7.15 12.35 -7.55
C ASP A 184 6.71 12.71 -6.15
N GLY A 185 5.58 12.13 -5.71
CA GLY A 185 5.11 12.31 -4.35
C GLY A 185 6.13 11.78 -3.33
N TYR A 186 6.76 10.64 -3.58
CA TYR A 186 7.75 10.09 -2.64
C TYR A 186 8.97 11.02 -2.53
N ALA A 187 9.54 11.49 -3.64
CA ALA A 187 10.60 12.49 -3.62
C ALA A 187 10.19 13.75 -2.85
N TYR A 188 8.96 14.25 -3.09
CA TYR A 188 8.39 15.40 -2.40
C TYR A 188 8.42 15.25 -0.87
N THR A 189 8.10 14.07 -0.35
CA THR A 189 8.11 13.86 1.11
C THR A 189 9.49 13.97 1.74
N PHE A 190 10.57 13.84 0.96
CA PHE A 190 11.96 14.01 1.42
C PHE A 190 12.51 15.42 1.14
N ASP A 191 12.07 16.10 0.08
CA ASP A 191 12.66 17.35 -0.41
C ASP A 191 11.77 18.60 -0.31
N GLY A 192 10.45 18.46 -0.14
CA GLY A 192 9.49 19.55 -0.01
C GLY A 192 9.15 20.30 -1.31
N THR A 193 9.47 19.76 -2.50
CA THR A 193 9.29 20.43 -3.81
C THR A 193 7.96 20.11 -4.53
N TYR A 194 7.02 21.07 -4.54
CA TYR A 194 5.75 21.18 -5.31
C TYR A 194 5.03 19.90 -5.85
N ALA A 195 3.81 19.63 -5.35
CA ALA A 195 3.01 18.42 -5.63
C ALA A 195 2.17 18.41 -6.93
N GLY A 196 2.43 19.30 -7.87
CA GLY A 196 1.57 19.45 -9.05
C GLY A 196 0.19 20.06 -8.75
N PRO A 197 -0.63 20.33 -9.79
CA PRO A 197 -1.80 21.19 -9.64
C PRO A 197 -3.11 20.49 -9.21
N VAL A 198 -3.30 19.17 -9.38
CA VAL A 198 -4.57 18.46 -9.04
C VAL A 198 -4.38 16.98 -8.66
N PRO A 199 -5.23 16.39 -7.77
CA PRO A 199 -5.25 14.95 -7.49
C PRO A 199 -5.96 14.10 -8.56
N ALA A 200 -5.46 12.88 -8.80
CA ALA A 200 -6.15 11.76 -9.47
C ALA A 200 -6.39 11.87 -11.01
N SER A 201 -5.46 12.47 -11.75
CA SER A 201 -5.32 12.37 -13.23
C SER A 201 -4.15 11.47 -13.68
N GLU A 202 -3.56 10.74 -12.73
CA GLU A 202 -2.13 10.48 -12.66
C GLU A 202 -1.62 9.41 -13.63
N ARG A 203 -0.53 9.73 -14.33
CA ARG A 203 0.14 8.86 -15.32
C ARG A 203 0.66 7.56 -14.69
N GLU A 204 0.93 7.62 -13.40
CA GLU A 204 1.41 6.56 -12.52
C GLU A 204 0.36 5.43 -12.42
N ALA A 205 -0.90 5.77 -12.17
CA ALA A 205 -1.98 4.78 -12.10
C ALA A 205 -2.22 4.12 -13.48
N GLN A 206 -2.11 4.89 -14.56
CA GLN A 206 -2.19 4.37 -15.93
C GLN A 206 -1.02 3.43 -16.26
N ALA A 207 0.19 3.78 -15.81
CA ALA A 207 1.38 2.96 -15.97
C ALA A 207 1.23 1.61 -15.25
N ILE A 208 0.80 1.61 -13.99
CA ILE A 208 0.54 0.38 -13.21
C ILE A 208 -0.51 -0.48 -13.93
N SER A 209 -1.67 0.10 -14.28
CA SER A 209 -2.76 -0.63 -14.93
C SER A 209 -2.34 -1.23 -16.28
N THR A 210 -1.66 -0.44 -17.12
CA THR A 210 -1.16 -0.91 -18.42
C THR A 210 -0.15 -2.04 -18.24
N TYR A 211 0.71 -1.92 -17.24
CA TYR A 211 1.74 -2.92 -16.95
C TYR A 211 1.12 -4.23 -16.45
N VAL A 212 0.19 -4.17 -15.49
CA VAL A 212 -0.54 -5.36 -14.99
C VAL A 212 -1.28 -6.06 -16.12
N LEU A 213 -1.95 -5.31 -16.99
CA LEU A 213 -2.62 -5.87 -18.17
C LEU A 213 -1.63 -6.51 -19.15
N SER A 214 -0.41 -5.99 -19.26
CA SER A 214 0.65 -6.59 -20.06
C SER A 214 1.13 -7.92 -19.45
N LEU A 215 1.33 -7.99 -18.13
CA LEU A 215 1.73 -9.22 -17.43
C LEU A 215 0.70 -10.32 -17.60
N LYS A 216 -0.60 -9.98 -17.55
CA LYS A 216 -1.71 -10.92 -17.79
C LYS A 216 -1.72 -11.47 -19.23
N ARG A 217 -1.14 -10.75 -20.20
CA ARG A 217 -1.02 -11.20 -21.59
C ARG A 217 0.22 -12.05 -21.83
N THR A 218 1.31 -11.78 -21.12
CA THR A 218 2.61 -12.44 -21.33
C THR A 218 2.85 -13.63 -20.40
N GLY A 219 2.07 -13.76 -19.32
CA GLY A 219 2.18 -14.85 -18.37
C GLY A 219 0.86 -15.11 -17.62
N ASN A 220 0.90 -16.07 -16.70
CA ASN A 220 -0.20 -16.32 -15.79
C ASN A 220 0.00 -15.49 -14.52
N LEU A 221 -0.57 -14.27 -14.48
CA LEU A 221 -0.51 -13.42 -13.30
C LEU A 221 -1.38 -14.03 -12.18
N LEU A 222 -0.73 -14.51 -11.11
CA LEU A 222 -1.41 -15.13 -9.97
C LEU A 222 -1.45 -14.21 -8.75
N TYR A 223 -0.40 -13.41 -8.55
CA TYR A 223 -0.30 -12.54 -7.38
C TYR A 223 -0.15 -11.09 -7.78
N TYR A 224 -0.92 -10.25 -7.10
CA TYR A 224 -0.76 -8.80 -7.09
C TYR A 224 -0.83 -8.34 -5.64
N PHE A 225 0.29 -7.86 -5.10
CA PHE A 225 0.36 -7.32 -3.74
C PHE A 225 0.64 -5.83 -3.80
N ALA A 226 -0.27 -5.02 -3.27
CA ALA A 226 -0.07 -3.59 -3.06
C ALA A 226 0.05 -3.30 -1.57
N PHE A 227 1.22 -2.82 -1.13
CA PHE A 227 1.48 -2.50 0.27
C PHE A 227 1.09 -1.06 0.57
N HIS A 228 0.31 -0.88 1.64
CA HIS A 228 -0.13 0.42 2.14
C HIS A 228 0.06 0.54 3.66
N SER A 229 -0.06 1.75 4.19
CA SER A 229 -0.12 2.03 5.63
C SER A 229 -1.01 3.24 5.92
N TYR A 230 -1.68 3.36 7.04
CA TYR A 230 -1.64 2.54 8.25
C TYR A 230 -2.96 1.75 8.41
N SER A 231 -3.22 1.23 9.61
CA SER A 231 -4.47 0.54 10.05
C SER A 231 -4.38 -0.98 10.22
N GLN A 232 -3.26 -1.62 9.86
CA GLN A 232 -3.03 -3.06 10.05
C GLN A 232 -4.13 -3.93 9.41
N MET A 233 -4.47 -3.64 8.15
CA MET A 233 -5.51 -4.36 7.40
C MET A 233 -4.89 -5.17 6.25
N ILE A 234 -5.46 -6.34 5.99
CA ILE A 234 -5.27 -7.07 4.72
C ILE A 234 -6.59 -6.95 3.98
N LEU A 235 -6.56 -6.34 2.80
CA LEU A 235 -7.71 -6.24 1.92
C LEU A 235 -7.54 -7.26 0.79
N ILE A 236 -8.54 -8.12 0.61
CA ILE A 236 -8.61 -9.09 -0.46
C ILE A 236 -9.78 -8.70 -1.37
N PRO A 237 -9.67 -8.82 -2.70
CA PRO A 237 -10.80 -8.58 -3.57
C PRO A 237 -12.01 -9.46 -3.22
N PHE A 238 -13.23 -9.00 -3.40
CA PHE A 238 -13.59 -7.69 -3.93
C PHE A 238 -13.99 -6.72 -2.80
N SER A 239 -13.50 -5.49 -2.86
CA SER A 239 -14.05 -4.37 -2.07
C SER A 239 -15.29 -3.74 -2.73
N HIS A 240 -15.68 -4.24 -3.91
CA HIS A 240 -16.81 -3.80 -4.70
C HIS A 240 -17.62 -5.00 -5.19
N LEU A 241 -18.92 -4.82 -5.43
CA LEU A 241 -19.72 -5.80 -6.16
C LEU A 241 -19.58 -5.55 -7.66
N ARG A 242 -20.03 -6.49 -8.51
CA ARG A 242 -20.06 -6.28 -9.96
C ARG A 242 -20.86 -5.01 -10.31
N ASP A 243 -20.55 -4.26 -11.35
CA ASP A 243 -19.51 -4.44 -12.39
C ASP A 243 -18.57 -3.22 -12.50
N LEU A 244 -17.75 -3.16 -13.56
CA LEU A 244 -16.82 -2.05 -13.83
C LEU A 244 -17.51 -0.81 -14.45
N GLY A 245 -18.81 -0.64 -14.23
CA GLY A 245 -19.61 0.47 -14.75
C GLY A 245 -20.26 0.21 -16.12
N VAL A 246 -20.28 -1.04 -16.60
CA VAL A 246 -20.96 -1.41 -17.85
C VAL A 246 -22.48 -1.28 -17.68
N ASN A 247 -22.99 -1.85 -16.59
CA ASN A 247 -24.38 -1.70 -16.17
C ASN A 247 -24.50 -0.87 -14.90
N GLY A 248 -23.40 -0.72 -14.14
CA GLY A 248 -23.34 0.07 -12.92
C GLY A 248 -24.40 -0.40 -11.92
N PHE A 249 -25.29 0.51 -11.51
CA PHE A 249 -26.38 0.17 -10.58
C PHE A 249 -27.46 -0.74 -11.18
N LEU A 250 -27.49 -0.94 -12.50
CA LEU A 250 -28.50 -1.71 -13.22
C LEU A 250 -27.97 -3.08 -13.66
N LEU A 251 -27.23 -3.75 -12.78
CA LEU A 251 -26.58 -5.02 -13.06
C LEU A 251 -27.62 -6.09 -13.53
N PRO A 252 -27.38 -6.79 -14.65
CA PRO A 252 -28.30 -7.80 -15.17
C PRO A 252 -28.54 -8.92 -14.16
N THR A 253 -29.78 -9.42 -14.10
CA THR A 253 -30.20 -10.40 -13.09
C THR A 253 -29.41 -11.71 -13.13
N GLU A 254 -28.88 -12.08 -14.30
CA GLU A 254 -28.00 -13.23 -14.50
C GLU A 254 -26.64 -13.10 -13.78
N GLN A 255 -26.25 -11.90 -13.37
CA GLN A 255 -25.00 -11.64 -12.64
C GLN A 255 -25.15 -11.77 -11.12
N ILE A 256 -26.38 -11.87 -10.59
CA ILE A 256 -26.64 -11.91 -9.14
C ILE A 256 -26.00 -13.14 -8.49
N ILE A 257 -26.26 -14.33 -9.03
CA ILE A 257 -25.71 -15.59 -8.47
C ILE A 257 -24.18 -15.60 -8.57
N PRO A 258 -23.55 -15.36 -9.75
CA PRO A 258 -22.09 -15.31 -9.85
C PRO A 258 -21.42 -14.31 -8.90
N ASN A 259 -22.01 -13.11 -8.73
CA ASN A 259 -21.53 -12.12 -7.78
C ASN A 259 -21.61 -12.62 -6.32
N ASN A 260 -22.68 -13.31 -5.95
CA ASN A 260 -22.81 -13.80 -4.58
C ASN A 260 -21.87 -14.99 -4.30
N GLU A 261 -21.66 -15.86 -5.28
CA GLU A 261 -20.75 -17.01 -5.16
C GLU A 261 -19.29 -16.56 -5.03
N GLU A 262 -18.83 -15.57 -5.81
CA GLU A 262 -17.45 -15.06 -5.70
C GLU A 262 -17.20 -14.35 -4.35
N ILE A 263 -18.18 -13.57 -3.87
CA ILE A 263 -18.09 -12.92 -2.55
C ILE A 263 -18.08 -13.97 -1.43
N MET A 264 -18.94 -14.99 -1.50
CA MET A 264 -18.97 -16.05 -0.48
C MET A 264 -17.67 -16.86 -0.47
N ALA A 265 -17.10 -17.17 -1.64
CA ALA A 265 -15.81 -17.86 -1.74
C ALA A 265 -14.69 -17.03 -1.09
N CYS A 266 -14.67 -15.71 -1.31
CA CYS A 266 -13.73 -14.81 -0.65
C CYS A 266 -13.90 -14.82 0.88
N LEU A 267 -15.13 -14.66 1.39
CA LEU A 267 -15.42 -14.66 2.83
C LEU A 267 -14.98 -15.97 3.51
N VAL A 268 -15.22 -17.12 2.86
CA VAL A 268 -14.81 -18.43 3.37
C VAL A 268 -13.29 -18.54 3.45
N GLU A 269 -12.56 -18.07 2.45
CA GLU A 269 -11.09 -18.14 2.45
C GLU A 269 -10.46 -17.17 3.46
N MET A 270 -11.04 -15.97 3.60
CA MET A 270 -10.65 -15.01 4.64
C MET A 270 -10.78 -15.62 6.04
N ASP A 271 -11.92 -16.25 6.36
CA ASP A 271 -12.12 -16.90 7.66
C ASP A 271 -11.19 -18.10 7.85
N ARG A 272 -11.01 -18.92 6.81
CA ARG A 272 -10.08 -20.08 6.83
C ARG A 272 -8.66 -19.64 7.16
N THR A 273 -8.16 -18.62 6.48
CA THR A 273 -6.81 -18.07 6.69
C THR A 273 -6.70 -17.44 8.09
N THR A 274 -7.72 -16.69 8.53
CA THR A 274 -7.76 -16.07 9.87
C THR A 274 -7.67 -17.11 10.98
N ARG A 275 -8.35 -18.26 10.82
CA ARG A 275 -8.23 -19.41 11.74
C ARG A 275 -6.82 -20.01 11.75
N GLN A 276 -6.22 -20.21 10.58
CA GLN A 276 -4.86 -20.77 10.47
C GLN A 276 -3.80 -19.87 11.11
N LEU A 277 -3.91 -18.55 10.92
CA LEU A 277 -3.04 -17.54 11.53
C LEU A 277 -3.30 -17.33 13.03
N ARG A 278 -4.22 -18.10 13.64
CA ARG A 278 -4.54 -18.08 15.08
C ARG A 278 -5.05 -16.74 15.61
N TYR A 279 -5.57 -15.86 14.74
CA TYR A 279 -6.11 -14.56 15.15
C TYR A 279 -7.32 -14.65 16.08
N TYR A 280 -8.07 -15.76 16.07
CA TYR A 280 -9.17 -15.98 17.01
C TYR A 280 -8.73 -16.42 18.42
N SER A 281 -7.45 -16.70 18.64
CA SER A 281 -6.95 -17.30 19.88
C SER A 281 -6.17 -16.36 20.80
N SER A 282 -5.90 -15.12 20.38
CA SER A 282 -5.27 -14.09 21.24
C SER A 282 -6.30 -13.38 22.11
N SER A 283 -6.53 -13.97 23.28
CA SER A 283 -7.37 -13.42 24.36
C SER A 283 -6.66 -12.27 25.10
N SER A 284 -6.42 -11.11 24.48
CA SER A 284 -6.14 -9.87 25.25
C SER A 284 -6.19 -8.52 24.51
N SER A 285 -6.32 -8.44 23.18
CA SER A 285 -6.25 -7.13 22.48
C SER A 285 -7.31 -6.90 21.39
N ILE A 286 -8.26 -7.83 21.20
CA ILE A 286 -9.16 -7.87 20.03
C ILE A 286 -10.41 -6.98 20.16
N TYR A 287 -10.64 -6.28 21.28
CA TYR A 287 -11.85 -5.44 21.38
C TYR A 287 -11.85 -4.23 20.42
N ALA A 288 -10.70 -3.81 19.88
CA ALA A 288 -10.63 -2.64 19.00
C ALA A 288 -10.85 -2.94 17.51
N SER A 289 -10.47 -4.13 17.02
CA SER A 289 -10.46 -4.39 15.56
C SER A 289 -11.72 -5.07 15.02
N PHE A 290 -12.54 -5.69 15.87
CA PHE A 290 -13.73 -6.43 15.43
C PHE A 290 -15.00 -5.58 15.25
N MET A 291 -15.08 -4.39 15.87
CA MET A 291 -16.29 -3.57 15.75
C MET A 291 -16.48 -2.92 14.37
N SER A 292 -15.44 -2.89 13.52
CA SER A 292 -15.54 -2.23 12.21
C SER A 292 -15.96 -3.15 11.05
N LEU A 293 -16.00 -4.48 11.25
CA LEU A 293 -16.42 -5.43 10.20
C LEU A 293 -17.93 -5.74 10.22
N VAL A 294 -18.61 -5.48 11.34
CA VAL A 294 -20.04 -5.88 11.54
C VAL A 294 -21.02 -4.69 11.40
N LEU A 295 -20.56 -3.44 11.42
CA LEU A 295 -21.47 -2.28 11.41
C LEU A 295 -21.91 -1.78 10.02
N SER A 296 -21.36 -2.30 8.93
CA SER A 296 -21.75 -1.88 7.56
C SER A 296 -22.93 -2.67 6.95
N VAL A 297 -23.47 -3.67 7.65
CA VAL A 297 -24.65 -4.46 7.19
C VAL A 297 -25.93 -4.15 7.99
N GLY A 298 -25.82 -3.36 9.07
CA GLY A 298 -26.88 -3.23 10.07
C GLY A 298 -27.72 -1.94 10.09
N PHE A 299 -27.61 -1.02 9.12
CA PHE A 299 -28.28 0.29 9.21
C PHE A 299 -29.27 0.65 8.10
N LEU A 300 -29.83 -0.35 7.40
CA LEU A 300 -30.83 -0.11 6.33
C LEU A 300 -32.18 -0.83 6.51
N ILE A 301 -32.53 -1.28 7.73
CA ILE A 301 -33.82 -1.96 8.00
C ILE A 301 -34.71 -1.25 9.07
N LEU A 302 -34.32 -0.10 9.62
CA LEU A 302 -35.15 0.58 10.63
C LEU A 302 -35.31 2.09 10.40
N LEU A 303 -35.89 2.48 9.26
CA LEU A 303 -36.72 3.69 9.14
C LEU A 303 -37.79 3.44 8.07
N ARG A 304 -38.99 3.06 8.52
CA ARG A 304 -40.25 3.52 7.92
C ARG A 304 -40.58 4.87 8.55
#